data_AF-A0A398CUV3-F1
#
_entry.id   AF-A0A398CUV3-F1
#
_cell.length_a   1.000
_cell.length_b   1.000
_cell.length_c   1.000
_cell.angle_alpha   90.00
_cell.angle_beta   90.00
_cell.angle_gamma   90.00
#
_symmetry.space_group_name_H-M   'P 1'
#
loop_
_entity.id
_entity.type
_entity.pdbx_description
1 polymer ?
#
loop_
_entity_poly.entity_id
_entity_poly.type
_entity_poly.pdbx_seq_one_letter_code
_entity_poly.pdbx_strand_id
1 'polypeptide(L)'
;MAGISNDETQERSFDTTLMARLLKFARPYWWMLLISLVLICILTAKTIACPLIVRQAIDNYIDPTTARFVRVDALEDVQTANGVVGGVDRFVLGGHSYYDSTELTKGLRLSGKSVQTTDVSLYVVTPDKARQLGLDRLNGYVDAPQPFVFSAPQPVFPAGTYIMDASSLQRFSPEEHAWLRSVDVAGIKRLSLLFLAIVLLAFVVGYINRVLLEVVGQRIVYDIRVQLFEHVERLPFSFFDRTPSGRLTTRVTNDIEALADMYSQALINIVRDGFLLVGVTVVMFSLNAFLTWVLMAVLTAVVVLTAVFRVSIRNAHRVARTCLSRINSF
;
A
#
# COMPACT_ATOMS: atom_id res chain seq x y z
N MET A 1 10.16 51.56 -35.53
CA MET A 1 10.45 51.33 -34.10
C MET A 1 9.29 51.89 -33.28
N ALA A 2 8.22 51.12 -33.12
CA ALA A 2 7.14 51.34 -32.17
C ALA A 2 6.21 50.12 -32.24
N GLY A 3 5.87 49.53 -31.10
CA GLY A 3 4.72 48.62 -30.97
C GLY A 3 4.96 47.14 -31.28
N ILE A 4 5.91 46.49 -30.62
CA ILE A 4 5.74 45.06 -30.31
C ILE A 4 4.93 45.02 -29.01
N SER A 5 3.62 44.85 -29.17
CA SER A 5 2.66 44.70 -28.10
C SER A 5 3.11 43.63 -27.09
N ASN A 6 3.11 44.01 -25.82
CA ASN A 6 3.31 43.19 -24.61
C ASN A 6 2.25 42.07 -24.44
N ASP A 7 1.95 41.32 -25.49
CA ASP A 7 0.93 40.27 -25.48
C ASP A 7 1.54 38.85 -25.52
N GLU A 8 2.80 38.72 -25.09
CA GLU A 8 3.34 37.44 -24.65
C GLU A 8 2.70 37.07 -23.30
N THR A 9 1.43 36.66 -23.42
CA THR A 9 0.68 35.76 -22.56
C THR A 9 1.38 35.41 -21.26
N GLN A 10 1.07 36.22 -20.25
CA GLN A 10 1.07 35.82 -18.86
C GLN A 10 0.32 34.48 -18.79
N GLU A 11 1.05 33.35 -18.79
CA GLU A 11 0.54 32.02 -18.49
C GLU A 11 -0.17 32.12 -17.13
N ARG A 12 -1.47 32.40 -17.14
CA ARG A 12 -2.31 32.29 -15.95
C ARG A 12 -2.33 30.82 -15.60
N SER A 13 -1.48 30.49 -14.63
CA SER A 13 -1.60 29.36 -13.73
C SER A 13 -3.07 29.03 -13.50
N PHE A 14 -3.56 27.95 -14.12
CA PHE A 14 -4.87 27.34 -13.85
C PHE A 14 -6.05 28.34 -13.79
N ASP A 15 -6.65 28.66 -14.93
CA ASP A 15 -7.90 29.44 -14.94
C ASP A 15 -9.08 28.55 -14.51
N THR A 16 -9.45 28.66 -13.24
CA THR A 16 -10.54 27.89 -12.61
C THR A 16 -11.89 28.18 -13.27
N THR A 17 -12.07 29.37 -13.83
CA THR A 17 -13.28 29.76 -14.57
C THR A 17 -13.41 28.99 -15.88
N LEU A 18 -12.30 28.79 -16.59
CA LEU A 18 -12.27 27.96 -17.80
C LEU A 18 -12.54 26.48 -17.45
N MET A 19 -11.94 25.96 -16.38
CA MET A 19 -12.23 24.61 -15.89
C MET A 19 -13.71 24.41 -15.54
N ALA A 20 -14.34 25.37 -14.86
CA ALA A 20 -15.75 25.29 -14.52
C ALA A 20 -16.66 25.29 -15.77
N ARG A 21 -16.31 26.08 -16.80
CA ARG A 21 -17.04 26.08 -18.09
C ARG A 21 -16.88 24.75 -18.82
N LEU A 22 -15.67 24.20 -18.79
CA LEU A 22 -15.34 22.91 -19.37
C LEU A 22 -16.16 21.79 -18.72
N LEU A 23 -16.24 21.73 -17.39
CA LEU A 23 -17.06 20.75 -16.66
C LEU A 23 -18.55 20.74 -17.08
N LYS A 24 -19.07 21.83 -17.67
CA LYS A 24 -20.43 21.87 -18.21
C LYS A 24 -20.65 20.87 -19.36
N PHE A 25 -19.63 20.57 -20.16
CA PHE A 25 -19.70 19.57 -21.23
C PHE A 25 -19.72 18.13 -20.71
N ALA A 26 -19.17 17.90 -19.52
CA ALA A 26 -19.27 16.60 -18.84
C ALA A 26 -20.63 16.40 -18.13
N ARG A 27 -21.41 17.48 -17.95
CA ARG A 27 -22.69 17.45 -17.22
C ARG A 27 -23.71 16.44 -17.76
N PRO A 28 -23.87 16.19 -19.07
CA PRO A 28 -24.77 15.15 -19.55
C PRO A 28 -24.37 13.73 -19.10
N TYR A 29 -23.06 13.51 -18.89
CA TYR A 29 -22.45 12.22 -18.57
C TYR A 29 -22.13 12.04 -17.08
N TRP A 30 -22.59 12.95 -16.23
CA TRP A 30 -22.26 12.98 -14.81
C TRP A 30 -22.62 11.71 -14.05
N TRP A 31 -23.68 11.00 -14.44
CA TRP A 31 -24.05 9.72 -13.86
C TRP A 31 -23.04 8.62 -14.19
N MET A 32 -22.50 8.60 -15.40
CA MET A 32 -21.46 7.65 -15.80
C MET A 32 -20.16 7.94 -15.03
N LEU A 33 -19.83 9.21 -14.82
CA LEU A 33 -18.71 9.63 -13.97
C LEU A 33 -18.93 9.27 -12.49
N LEU A 34 -20.16 9.34 -11.99
CA LEU A 34 -20.47 8.91 -10.62
C LEU A 34 -20.29 7.39 -10.49
N ILE A 35 -20.78 6.61 -11.46
CA ILE A 35 -20.54 5.16 -11.49
C ILE A 35 -19.04 4.88 -11.53
N SER A 36 -18.26 5.57 -12.37
CA SER A 36 -16.81 5.38 -12.43
C SER A 36 -16.15 5.71 -11.09
N LEU A 37 -16.61 6.75 -10.39
CA LEU A 37 -16.13 7.12 -9.06
C LEU A 37 -16.39 6.01 -8.04
N VAL A 38 -17.57 5.39 -8.06
CA VAL A 38 -17.89 4.24 -7.19
C VAL A 38 -17.00 3.05 -7.51
N LEU A 39 -16.78 2.74 -8.80
CA LEU A 39 -15.87 1.67 -9.21
C LEU A 39 -14.43 1.96 -8.76
N ILE A 40 -13.99 3.22 -8.82
CA ILE A 40 -12.70 3.66 -8.31
C ILE A 40 -12.60 3.42 -6.81
N CYS A 41 -13.62 3.76 -6.02
CA CYS A 41 -13.65 3.48 -4.59
C CYS A 41 -13.48 1.97 -4.30
N ILE A 42 -14.12 1.11 -5.08
CA ILE A 42 -13.95 -0.36 -4.98
C ILE A 42 -12.50 -0.77 -5.30
N LEU A 43 -11.91 -0.22 -6.36
CA LEU A 43 -10.52 -0.51 -6.74
C LEU A 43 -9.51 -0.01 -5.70
N THR A 44 -9.79 1.15 -5.10
CA THR A 44 -9.00 1.72 -4.00
C THR A 44 -9.09 0.83 -2.76
N ALA A 45 -10.29 0.39 -2.38
CA ALA A 45 -10.48 -0.57 -1.29
C ALA A 45 -9.70 -1.87 -1.55
N LYS A 46 -9.69 -2.40 -2.78
CA LYS A 46 -8.86 -3.56 -3.14
C LYS A 46 -7.37 -3.29 -2.91
N THR A 47 -6.89 -2.11 -3.28
CA THR A 47 -5.47 -1.75 -3.18
C THR A 47 -5.01 -1.75 -1.73
N ILE A 48 -5.90 -1.34 -0.81
CA ILE A 48 -5.70 -1.37 0.64
C ILE A 48 -5.87 -2.78 1.21
N ALA A 49 -6.86 -3.55 0.75
CA ALA A 49 -7.16 -4.88 1.27
C ALA A 49 -6.05 -5.90 0.99
N CYS A 50 -5.39 -5.81 -0.16
CA CYS A 50 -4.29 -6.69 -0.58
C CYS A 50 -3.17 -6.84 0.48
N PRO A 51 -2.48 -5.77 0.92
CA PRO A 51 -1.45 -5.86 1.94
C PRO A 51 -1.98 -6.32 3.31
N LEU A 52 -3.24 -6.01 3.65
CA LEU A 52 -3.86 -6.50 4.90
C LEU A 52 -4.08 -8.01 4.87
N ILE A 53 -4.49 -8.58 3.74
CA ILE A 53 -4.64 -10.03 3.56
C ILE A 53 -3.27 -10.71 3.66
N VAL A 54 -2.24 -10.15 3.01
CA VAL A 54 -0.87 -10.67 3.09
C VAL A 54 -0.35 -10.62 4.53
N ARG A 55 -0.57 -9.50 5.23
CA ARG A 55 -0.23 -9.40 6.65
C ARG A 55 -0.92 -10.48 7.47
N GLN A 56 -2.23 -10.66 7.30
CA GLN A 56 -2.99 -11.69 8.02
C GLN A 56 -2.44 -13.10 7.73
N ALA A 57 -1.98 -13.36 6.50
CA ALA A 57 -1.36 -14.63 6.13
C ALA A 57 -0.02 -14.85 6.85
N ILE A 58 0.82 -13.82 6.89
CA ILE A 58 2.13 -13.87 7.57
C ILE A 58 1.94 -14.09 9.07
N ASP A 59 1.16 -13.21 9.71
CA ASP A 59 1.01 -13.14 11.17
C ASP A 59 0.38 -14.41 11.77
N ASN A 60 -0.48 -15.12 11.04
CA ASN A 60 -1.23 -16.27 11.58
C ASN A 60 -0.78 -17.64 11.06
N TYR A 61 -0.14 -17.70 9.89
CA TYR A 61 0.10 -19.00 9.22
C TYR A 61 1.54 -19.22 8.75
N ILE A 62 2.35 -18.17 8.61
CA ILE A 62 3.74 -18.32 8.14
C ILE A 62 4.74 -18.22 9.29
N ASP A 63 4.61 -17.23 10.18
CA ASP A 63 5.58 -17.02 11.25
C ASP A 63 5.00 -17.24 12.66
N PRO A 64 4.94 -18.49 13.12
CA PRO A 64 4.72 -18.80 14.53
C PRO A 64 6.02 -18.82 15.34
N THR A 65 7.16 -18.39 14.77
CA THR A 65 8.48 -18.58 15.40
C THR A 65 8.90 -17.33 16.13
N THR A 66 8.73 -17.30 17.45
CA THR A 66 9.15 -16.13 18.23
C THR A 66 10.67 -16.11 18.34
N ALA A 67 11.35 -15.49 17.37
CA ALA A 67 12.82 -15.26 17.33
C ALA A 67 13.32 -14.29 18.43
N ARG A 68 12.56 -14.14 19.51
CA ARG A 68 12.78 -13.13 20.55
C ARG A 68 13.41 -13.71 21.82
N PHE A 69 13.50 -15.04 21.94
CA PHE A 69 14.00 -15.68 23.15
C PHE A 69 15.33 -16.37 22.93
N VAL A 70 16.18 -16.25 23.94
CA VAL A 70 17.50 -16.87 24.00
C VAL A 70 17.55 -17.76 25.21
N ARG A 71 18.13 -18.95 25.05
CA ARG A 71 18.29 -19.93 26.11
C ARG A 71 19.64 -19.77 26.78
N VAL A 72 19.63 -19.82 28.11
CA VAL A 72 20.84 -19.81 28.94
C VAL A 72 20.87 -21.11 29.74
N ASP A 73 21.96 -21.87 29.57
CA ASP A 73 22.06 -23.25 30.05
C ASP A 73 22.87 -23.39 31.35
N ALA A 74 23.91 -22.57 31.54
CA ALA A 74 24.77 -22.67 32.72
C ALA A 74 24.19 -21.92 33.93
N LEU A 75 24.22 -22.55 35.11
CA LEU A 75 23.64 -21.98 36.35
C LEU A 75 24.28 -20.64 36.75
N GLU A 76 25.59 -20.47 36.56
CA GLU A 76 26.33 -19.23 36.83
C GLU A 76 25.89 -18.09 35.88
N ASP A 77 25.64 -18.46 34.63
CA ASP A 77 25.18 -17.58 33.57
C ASP A 77 23.72 -17.15 33.79
N VAL A 78 22.87 -18.04 34.29
CA VAL A 78 21.48 -17.75 34.72
C VAL A 78 21.47 -16.76 35.88
N GLN A 79 22.34 -16.94 36.88
CA GLN A 79 22.46 -15.99 38.00
C GLN A 79 22.92 -14.62 37.51
N THR A 80 23.87 -14.59 36.58
CA THR A 80 24.37 -13.35 35.98
C THR A 80 23.28 -12.66 35.16
N ALA A 81 22.53 -13.39 34.35
CA ALA A 81 21.42 -12.87 33.57
C ALA A 81 20.31 -12.29 34.45
N ASN A 82 19.92 -12.98 35.52
CA ASN A 82 18.91 -12.51 36.47
C ASN A 82 19.33 -11.21 37.17
N GLY A 83 20.61 -11.11 37.56
CA GLY A 83 21.15 -9.90 38.17
C GLY A 83 21.23 -8.69 37.23
N VAL A 84 21.26 -8.95 35.92
CA VAL A 84 21.42 -7.92 34.87
C VAL A 84 20.07 -7.41 34.34
N VAL A 85 19.08 -8.31 34.20
CA VAL A 85 17.75 -7.98 33.68
C VAL A 85 16.78 -7.53 34.79
N GLY A 86 17.19 -7.63 36.07
CA GLY A 86 16.43 -7.11 37.21
C GLY A 86 15.19 -7.94 37.57
N GLY A 87 15.18 -9.22 37.22
CA GLY A 87 14.07 -10.15 37.44
C GLY A 87 14.51 -11.61 37.26
N VAL A 88 13.61 -12.54 37.64
CA VAL A 88 13.75 -13.98 37.36
C VAL A 88 13.59 -14.21 35.85
N ASP A 89 14.00 -15.36 35.34
CA ASP A 89 13.88 -15.70 33.92
C ASP A 89 12.46 -15.47 33.38
N ARG A 90 12.35 -15.08 32.11
CA ARG A 90 11.04 -14.80 31.50
C ARG A 90 10.17 -16.05 31.55
N PHE A 91 10.79 -17.20 31.39
CA PHE A 91 10.23 -18.49 31.74
C PHE A 91 11.26 -19.63 31.76
N VAL A 92 10.94 -20.69 32.51
CA VAL A 92 11.64 -21.99 32.48
C VAL A 92 10.89 -22.97 31.58
N LEU A 93 11.58 -23.64 30.66
CA LEU A 93 11.04 -24.74 29.86
C LEU A 93 11.99 -25.94 29.89
N GLY A 94 11.50 -27.12 30.27
CA GLY A 94 12.32 -28.34 30.23
C GLY A 94 13.63 -28.26 31.05
N GLY A 95 13.68 -27.42 32.09
CA GLY A 95 14.88 -27.19 32.90
C GLY A 95 15.83 -26.10 32.38
N HIS A 96 15.48 -25.43 31.28
CA HIS A 96 16.26 -24.32 30.72
C HIS A 96 15.58 -22.96 30.95
N SER A 97 16.37 -21.93 31.22
CA SER A 97 15.89 -20.56 31.42
C SER A 97 15.93 -19.74 30.13
N TYR A 98 14.83 -19.08 29.82
CA TYR A 98 14.66 -18.27 28.61
C TYR A 98 14.56 -16.78 28.94
N TYR A 99 15.23 -15.96 28.13
CA TYR A 99 15.28 -14.50 28.28
C TYR A 99 14.96 -13.80 26.97
N ASP A 100 14.39 -12.59 27.04
CA ASP A 100 14.22 -11.73 25.86
C ASP A 100 15.59 -11.29 25.36
N SER A 101 15.89 -11.58 24.08
CA SER A 101 17.19 -11.32 23.46
C SER A 101 17.59 -9.84 23.52
N THR A 102 16.61 -8.94 23.40
CA THR A 102 16.84 -7.49 23.36
C THR A 102 17.14 -6.96 24.76
N GLU A 103 16.37 -7.40 25.75
CA GLU A 103 16.57 -6.98 27.14
C GLU A 103 17.87 -7.53 27.72
N LEU A 104 18.16 -8.81 27.47
CA LEU A 104 19.39 -9.45 27.92
C LEU A 104 20.61 -8.78 27.27
N THR A 105 20.59 -8.56 25.95
CA THR A 105 21.69 -7.86 25.26
C THR A 105 21.90 -6.44 25.79
N LYS A 106 20.81 -5.70 26.04
CA LYS A 106 20.89 -4.34 26.59
C LYS A 106 21.46 -4.35 28.01
N GLY A 107 20.99 -5.25 28.87
CA GLY A 107 21.47 -5.37 30.24
C GLY A 107 22.94 -5.79 30.29
N LEU A 108 23.36 -6.78 29.50
CA LEU A 108 24.73 -7.27 29.47
C LEU A 108 25.71 -6.18 29.01
N ARG A 109 25.30 -5.36 28.03
CA ARG A 109 26.06 -4.19 27.58
C ARG A 109 26.22 -3.14 28.70
N LEU A 110 25.18 -2.90 29.49
CA LEU A 110 25.22 -1.93 30.60
C LEU A 110 26.06 -2.44 31.79
N SER A 111 26.07 -3.76 32.02
CA SER A 111 26.81 -4.38 33.13
C SER A 111 28.25 -4.77 32.77
N GLY A 112 28.62 -4.76 31.48
CA GLY A 112 29.95 -5.19 31.01
C GLY A 112 30.22 -6.69 31.17
N LYS A 113 29.18 -7.51 31.36
CA LYS A 113 29.29 -8.97 31.54
C LYS A 113 28.92 -9.69 30.25
N SER A 114 29.46 -10.90 30.06
CA SER A 114 29.07 -11.81 28.97
C SER A 114 28.46 -13.08 29.53
N VAL A 115 27.46 -13.61 28.83
CA VAL A 115 26.73 -14.84 29.17
C VAL A 115 26.68 -15.69 27.91
N GLN A 116 26.92 -17.00 28.03
CA GLN A 116 26.75 -17.90 26.90
C GLN A 116 25.26 -18.09 26.61
N THR A 117 24.90 -17.85 25.36
CA THR A 117 23.52 -17.77 24.91
C THR A 117 23.33 -18.67 23.71
N THR A 118 22.29 -19.48 23.73
CA THR A 118 21.88 -20.31 22.59
C THR A 118 20.64 -19.69 21.97
N ASP A 119 20.72 -19.34 20.69
CA ASP A 119 19.56 -18.90 19.93
C ASP A 119 18.58 -20.06 19.79
N VAL A 120 17.37 -19.89 20.35
CA VAL A 120 16.32 -20.90 20.24
C VAL A 120 15.18 -20.33 19.42
N SER A 121 14.89 -21.02 18.32
CA SER A 121 13.67 -20.79 17.56
C SER A 121 12.55 -21.56 18.25
N LEU A 122 11.57 -20.87 18.82
CA LEU A 122 10.41 -21.51 19.45
C LEU A 122 9.25 -21.57 18.47
N TYR A 123 8.68 -22.75 18.24
CA TYR A 123 7.44 -22.90 17.51
C TYR A 123 6.24 -22.71 18.47
N VAL A 124 5.42 -21.70 18.20
CA VAL A 124 4.28 -21.35 19.05
C VAL A 124 2.97 -21.83 18.42
N VAL A 125 2.19 -22.59 19.19
CA VAL A 125 0.82 -22.96 18.86
C VAL A 125 -0.12 -22.07 19.66
N THR A 126 -0.71 -21.08 18.98
CA THR A 126 -1.66 -20.14 19.59
C THR A 126 -2.91 -20.87 20.12
N PRO A 127 -3.63 -20.31 21.11
CA PRO A 127 -4.80 -20.97 21.71
C PRO A 127 -5.89 -21.33 20.68
N ASP A 128 -6.07 -20.48 19.66
CA ASP A 128 -7.03 -20.73 18.59
C ASP A 128 -6.61 -21.90 17.69
N LYS A 129 -5.30 -21.99 17.40
CA LYS A 129 -4.73 -23.10 16.64
C LYS A 129 -4.79 -24.40 17.44
N ALA A 130 -4.48 -24.34 18.74
CA ALA A 130 -4.56 -25.49 19.64
C ALA A 130 -5.98 -26.09 19.68
N ARG A 131 -7.01 -25.24 19.76
CA ARG A 131 -8.41 -25.66 19.70
C ARG A 131 -8.77 -26.34 18.38
N GLN A 132 -8.24 -25.86 17.25
CA GLN A 132 -8.49 -26.47 15.93
C GLN A 132 -7.72 -27.78 15.72
N LEU A 133 -6.54 -27.93 16.32
CA LEU A 133 -5.72 -29.14 16.23
C LEU A 133 -6.23 -30.27 17.13
N GLY A 134 -6.93 -29.93 18.21
CA GLY A 134 -7.44 -30.86 19.22
C GLY A 134 -6.58 -30.84 20.48
N LEU A 135 -7.17 -30.37 21.59
CA LEU A 135 -6.46 -30.19 22.86
C LEU A 135 -5.98 -31.51 23.45
N ASP A 136 -6.75 -32.59 23.31
CA ASP A 136 -6.42 -33.91 23.87
C ASP A 136 -5.11 -34.45 23.28
N ARG A 137 -4.91 -34.26 21.96
CA ARG A 137 -3.69 -34.69 21.28
C ARG A 137 -2.48 -33.86 21.69
N LEU A 138 -2.65 -32.55 21.88
CA LEU A 138 -1.59 -31.66 22.37
C LEU A 138 -1.20 -31.98 23.82
N ASN A 139 -2.20 -32.19 24.69
CA ASN A 139 -1.96 -32.59 26.08
C ASN A 139 -1.24 -33.93 26.17
N GLY A 140 -1.54 -34.88 25.27
CA GLY A 140 -0.80 -36.14 25.19
C GLY A 140 0.71 -35.99 24.95
N TYR A 141 1.17 -34.93 24.27
CA TYR A 141 2.61 -34.64 24.11
C TYR A 141 3.20 -33.90 25.32
N VAL A 142 2.38 -33.13 26.05
CA VAL A 142 2.80 -32.45 27.29
C VAL A 142 2.97 -33.45 28.42
N ASP A 143 2.09 -34.47 28.50
CA ASP A 143 2.09 -35.49 29.53
C ASP A 143 3.04 -36.67 29.22
N ALA A 144 3.74 -36.62 28.08
CA ALA A 144 4.67 -37.67 27.67
C ALA A 144 5.87 -37.77 28.63
N PRO A 145 6.48 -38.97 28.83
CA PRO A 145 7.62 -39.15 29.74
C PRO A 145 8.83 -38.27 29.40
N GLN A 146 9.00 -37.91 28.13
CA GLN A 146 9.95 -36.92 27.65
C GLN A 146 9.20 -35.89 26.80
N PRO A 147 8.60 -34.87 27.43
CA PRO A 147 7.82 -33.89 26.71
C PRO A 147 8.74 -33.01 25.88
N PHE A 148 8.37 -32.79 24.63
CA PHE A 148 9.01 -31.81 23.74
C PHE A 148 8.04 -30.68 23.37
N VAL A 149 6.77 -30.82 23.75
CA VAL A 149 5.75 -29.77 23.71
C VAL A 149 5.43 -29.39 25.15
N PHE A 150 5.31 -28.10 25.41
CA PHE A 150 5.11 -27.56 26.75
C PHE A 150 3.96 -26.55 26.75
N SER A 151 3.21 -26.48 27.84
CA SER A 151 2.26 -25.39 28.06
C SER A 151 3.02 -24.08 28.25
N ALA A 152 2.66 -23.05 27.51
CA ALA A 152 3.36 -21.78 27.57
C ALA A 152 3.08 -21.06 28.91
N PRO A 153 4.13 -20.55 29.57
CA PRO A 153 4.01 -19.89 30.86
C PRO A 153 3.37 -18.50 30.75
N GLN A 154 2.51 -18.18 31.71
CA GLN A 154 1.88 -16.86 31.85
C GLN A 154 2.75 -15.93 32.71
N PRO A 155 2.73 -14.60 32.49
CA PRO A 155 1.85 -13.86 31.57
C PRO A 155 2.45 -13.64 30.18
N VAL A 156 3.61 -14.21 29.88
CA VAL A 156 4.34 -13.98 28.62
C VAL A 156 3.53 -14.43 27.41
N PHE A 157 2.81 -15.55 27.55
CA PHE A 157 1.93 -16.07 26.53
C PHE A 157 0.47 -16.10 26.99
N PRO A 158 -0.51 -15.95 26.08
CA PRO A 158 -1.92 -16.15 26.39
C PRO A 158 -2.17 -17.56 26.97
N ALA A 159 -3.15 -17.67 27.87
CA ALA A 159 -3.57 -18.95 28.42
C ALA A 159 -3.95 -19.95 27.30
N GLY A 160 -3.50 -21.19 27.42
CA GLY A 160 -3.76 -22.24 26.42
C GLY A 160 -2.85 -22.21 25.19
N THR A 161 -1.76 -21.45 25.24
CA THR A 161 -0.70 -21.50 24.23
C THR A 161 0.22 -22.69 24.49
N TYR A 162 0.66 -23.38 23.45
CA TYR A 162 1.67 -24.44 23.55
C TYR A 162 2.94 -23.99 22.82
N ILE A 163 4.10 -24.37 23.34
CA ILE A 163 5.40 -24.03 22.78
C ILE A 163 6.30 -25.26 22.71
N MET A 164 7.14 -25.29 21.69
CA MET A 164 8.14 -26.33 21.49
C MET A 164 9.38 -25.71 20.84
N ASP A 165 10.55 -26.31 21.05
CA ASP A 165 11.75 -25.93 20.31
C ASP A 165 11.56 -26.30 18.83
N ALA A 166 11.87 -25.39 17.90
CA ALA A 166 11.74 -25.64 16.47
C ALA A 166 12.63 -26.80 15.99
N SER A 167 13.75 -27.06 16.66
CA SER A 167 14.56 -28.26 16.40
C SER A 167 13.81 -29.54 16.76
N SER A 168 12.91 -29.49 17.74
CA SER A 168 12.05 -30.62 18.11
C SER A 168 11.00 -30.95 17.05
N LEU A 169 10.77 -30.06 16.09
CA LEU A 169 9.92 -30.39 14.93
C LEU A 169 10.47 -31.63 14.21
N GLN A 170 11.79 -31.76 14.07
CA GLN A 170 12.42 -32.91 13.40
C GLN A 170 12.10 -34.27 14.04
N ARG A 171 11.63 -34.28 15.30
CA ARG A 171 11.24 -35.51 16.01
C ARG A 171 9.85 -36.00 15.64
N PHE A 172 9.00 -35.14 15.07
CA PHE A 172 7.67 -35.56 14.61
C PHE A 172 7.77 -36.44 13.36
N SER A 173 6.89 -37.44 13.27
CA SER A 173 6.66 -38.17 12.04
C SER A 173 6.10 -37.24 10.93
N PRO A 174 6.19 -37.63 9.65
CA PRO A 174 5.61 -36.84 8.55
C PRO A 174 4.10 -36.59 8.72
N GLU A 175 3.37 -37.53 9.30
CA GLU A 175 1.93 -37.40 9.55
C GLU A 175 1.62 -36.38 10.64
N GLU A 176 2.42 -36.35 11.71
CA GLU A 176 2.25 -35.38 12.80
C GLU A 176 2.64 -33.97 12.36
N HIS A 177 3.69 -33.83 11.54
CA HIS A 177 4.02 -32.57 10.89
C HIS A 177 2.86 -32.05 10.03
N ALA A 178 2.25 -32.94 9.23
CA ALA A 178 1.11 -32.60 8.39
C ALA A 178 -0.12 -32.21 9.23
N TRP A 179 -0.36 -32.90 10.35
CA TRP A 179 -1.41 -32.54 11.31
C TRP A 179 -1.16 -31.16 11.92
N LEU A 180 0.03 -30.90 12.45
CA LEU A 180 0.39 -29.62 13.10
C LEU A 180 0.25 -28.43 12.14
N ARG A 181 0.59 -28.63 10.86
CA ARG A 181 0.47 -27.62 9.80
C ARG A 181 -0.86 -27.62 9.06
N SER A 182 -1.79 -28.54 9.37
CA SER A 182 -3.07 -28.64 8.65
C SER A 182 -3.89 -27.35 8.74
N VAL A 183 -3.88 -26.72 9.91
CA VAL A 183 -4.54 -25.43 10.17
C VAL A 183 -3.89 -24.31 9.35
N ASP A 184 -2.55 -24.27 9.31
CA ASP A 184 -1.81 -23.26 8.55
C ASP A 184 -2.09 -23.37 7.06
N VAL A 185 -2.00 -24.59 6.52
CA VAL A 185 -2.24 -24.89 5.11
C VAL A 185 -3.69 -24.58 4.73
N ALA A 186 -4.66 -24.94 5.57
CA ALA A 186 -6.06 -24.62 5.34
C ALA A 186 -6.31 -23.10 5.36
N GLY A 187 -5.71 -22.40 6.32
CA GLY A 187 -5.78 -20.96 6.46
C GLY A 187 -5.20 -20.22 5.25
N ILE A 188 -3.99 -20.59 4.84
CA ILE A 188 -3.33 -20.05 3.64
C ILE A 188 -4.18 -20.32 2.40
N LYS A 189 -4.68 -21.55 2.20
CA LYS A 189 -5.56 -21.87 1.06
C LYS A 189 -6.80 -20.98 1.00
N ARG A 190 -7.47 -20.75 2.14
CA ARG A 190 -8.64 -19.86 2.22
C ARG A 190 -8.26 -18.41 1.88
N LEU A 191 -7.18 -17.90 2.45
CA LEU A 191 -6.70 -16.55 2.15
C LEU A 191 -6.26 -16.40 0.69
N SER A 192 -5.59 -17.40 0.12
CA SER A 192 -5.20 -17.41 -1.30
C SER A 192 -6.40 -17.43 -2.24
N LEU A 193 -7.45 -18.20 -1.93
CA LEU A 193 -8.69 -18.21 -2.71
C LEU A 193 -9.43 -16.87 -2.61
N LEU A 194 -9.52 -16.30 -1.40
CA LEU A 194 -10.09 -14.97 -1.19
C LEU A 194 -9.30 -13.91 -1.97
N PHE A 195 -7.97 -13.95 -1.88
CA PHE A 195 -7.08 -13.05 -2.60
C PHE A 195 -7.29 -13.15 -4.11
N LEU A 196 -7.32 -14.37 -4.65
CA LEU A 196 -7.58 -14.61 -6.07
C LEU A 196 -8.95 -14.06 -6.48
N ALA A 197 -10.00 -14.32 -5.70
CA ALA A 197 -11.34 -13.80 -5.97
C ALA A 197 -11.37 -12.27 -6.00
N ILE A 198 -10.70 -11.60 -5.05
CA ILE A 198 -10.59 -10.14 -5.01
C ILE A 198 -9.82 -9.61 -6.22
N VAL A 199 -8.72 -10.26 -6.62
CA VAL A 199 -7.94 -9.87 -7.79
C VAL A 199 -8.75 -10.01 -9.07
N LEU A 200 -9.47 -11.12 -9.25
CA LEU A 200 -10.34 -11.36 -10.41
C LEU A 200 -11.50 -10.36 -10.45
N LEU A 201 -12.17 -10.12 -9.32
CA LEU A 201 -13.22 -9.12 -9.22
C LEU A 201 -12.69 -7.73 -9.58
N ALA A 202 -11.52 -7.35 -9.06
CA ALA A 202 -10.91 -6.07 -9.36
C ALA A 202 -10.43 -5.95 -10.81
N PHE A 203 -10.04 -7.05 -11.45
CA PHE A 203 -9.77 -7.08 -12.88
C PHE A 203 -11.03 -6.74 -13.68
N VAL A 204 -12.16 -7.38 -13.37
CA VAL A 204 -13.45 -7.10 -14.03
C VAL A 204 -13.91 -5.67 -13.77
N VAL A 205 -13.92 -5.22 -12.51
CA VAL A 205 -14.28 -3.85 -12.12
C VAL A 205 -13.36 -2.82 -12.80
N GLY A 206 -12.06 -3.10 -12.84
CA GLY A 206 -11.07 -2.24 -13.48
C GLY A 206 -11.26 -2.14 -14.98
N TYR A 207 -11.57 -3.26 -15.65
CA TYR A 207 -11.89 -3.29 -17.07
C TYR A 207 -13.16 -2.49 -17.38
N ILE A 208 -14.25 -2.73 -16.63
CA ILE A 208 -15.51 -2.00 -16.79
C ILE A 208 -15.28 -0.50 -16.58
N ASN A 209 -14.55 -0.12 -15.53
CA ASN A 209 -14.25 1.28 -15.26
C ASN A 209 -13.44 1.92 -16.40
N ARG A 210 -12.44 1.21 -16.94
CA ARG A 210 -11.62 1.70 -18.06
C ARG A 210 -12.46 1.94 -19.31
N VAL A 211 -13.29 0.96 -19.69
CA VAL A 211 -14.18 1.08 -20.86
C VAL A 211 -15.20 2.20 -20.65
N LEU A 212 -15.78 2.31 -19.45
CA LEU A 212 -16.74 3.35 -19.12
C LEU A 212 -16.14 4.75 -19.31
N LEU A 213 -14.92 4.97 -18.82
CA LEU A 213 -14.23 6.26 -18.96
C LEU A 213 -13.87 6.58 -20.40
N GLU A 214 -13.42 5.58 -21.17
CA GLU A 214 -13.16 5.75 -22.60
C GLU A 214 -14.43 6.17 -23.35
N VAL A 215 -15.55 5.48 -23.09
CA VAL A 215 -16.84 5.79 -23.72
C VAL A 215 -17.31 7.20 -23.34
N VAL A 216 -17.18 7.60 -22.06
CA VAL A 216 -17.54 8.96 -21.62
C VAL A 216 -16.66 10.00 -22.31
N GLY A 217 -15.35 9.78 -22.39
CA GLY A 217 -14.41 10.67 -23.05
C GLY A 217 -14.76 10.90 -24.52
N GLN A 218 -14.96 9.81 -25.27
CA GLN A 218 -15.31 9.88 -26.69
C GLN A 218 -16.66 10.57 -26.92
N ARG A 219 -17.65 10.35 -26.05
CA ARG A 219 -18.95 11.03 -26.14
C ARG A 219 -18.84 12.53 -25.89
N ILE A 220 -18.04 12.95 -24.90
CA ILE A 220 -17.77 14.37 -24.65
C ILE A 220 -17.10 15.00 -25.88
N VAL A 221 -16.09 14.34 -26.47
CA VAL A 221 -15.42 14.82 -27.69
C VAL A 221 -16.38 14.98 -28.84
N TYR A 222 -17.22 13.97 -29.07
CA TYR A 222 -18.23 14.00 -30.12
C TYR A 222 -19.14 15.23 -29.98
N ASP A 223 -19.69 15.46 -28.79
CA ASP A 223 -20.58 16.60 -28.53
C ASP A 223 -19.87 17.95 -28.73
N ILE A 224 -18.62 18.07 -28.27
CA ILE A 224 -17.83 19.29 -28.48
C ILE A 224 -17.57 19.49 -29.97
N ARG A 225 -17.20 18.44 -30.73
CA ARG A 225 -16.95 18.52 -32.18
C ARG A 225 -18.19 18.98 -32.93
N VAL A 226 -19.37 18.41 -32.62
CA VAL A 226 -20.62 18.79 -33.28
C VAL A 226 -20.98 20.25 -33.00
N GLN A 227 -20.95 20.69 -31.72
CA GLN A 227 -21.28 22.07 -31.37
C GLN A 227 -20.29 23.09 -31.95
N LEU A 228 -19.01 22.74 -31.96
CA LEU A 228 -17.97 23.63 -32.47
C LEU A 228 -18.03 23.73 -33.99
N PHE A 229 -18.31 22.63 -34.69
CA PHE A 229 -18.52 22.63 -36.13
C PHE A 229 -19.74 23.47 -36.53
N GLU A 230 -20.89 23.26 -35.86
CA GLU A 230 -22.10 24.05 -36.08
C GLU A 230 -21.88 25.55 -35.80
N HIS A 231 -21.08 25.89 -34.79
CA HIS A 231 -20.71 27.28 -34.51
C HIS A 231 -19.84 27.86 -35.63
N VAL A 232 -18.84 27.12 -36.09
CA VAL A 232 -17.93 27.55 -37.16
C VAL A 232 -18.68 27.78 -38.47
N GLU A 233 -19.60 26.89 -38.86
CA GLU A 233 -20.40 27.06 -40.08
C GLU A 233 -21.30 28.31 -40.08
N ARG A 234 -21.68 28.81 -38.90
CA ARG A 234 -22.52 30.01 -38.75
C ARG A 234 -21.71 31.31 -38.69
N LEU A 235 -20.38 31.25 -38.73
CA LEU A 235 -19.53 32.44 -38.69
C LEU A 235 -19.56 33.19 -40.03
N PRO A 236 -19.50 34.53 -40.03
CA PRO A 236 -19.47 35.32 -41.25
C PRO A 236 -18.16 35.08 -42.04
N PHE A 237 -18.22 35.20 -43.36
CA PHE A 237 -17.04 35.04 -44.24
C PHE A 237 -15.83 35.89 -43.81
N SER A 238 -16.07 37.09 -43.27
CA SER A 238 -15.01 37.98 -42.76
C SER A 238 -14.16 37.40 -41.63
N PHE A 239 -14.67 36.39 -40.90
CA PHE A 239 -13.90 35.65 -39.90
C PHE A 239 -12.85 34.75 -40.57
N PHE A 240 -13.23 34.06 -41.66
CA PHE A 240 -12.38 33.14 -42.39
C PHE A 240 -11.28 33.87 -43.18
N ASP A 241 -11.51 35.11 -43.60
CA ASP A 241 -10.47 35.95 -44.21
C ASP A 241 -9.32 36.29 -43.24
N ARG A 242 -9.59 36.27 -41.93
CA ARG A 242 -8.64 36.63 -40.86
C ARG A 242 -8.04 35.42 -40.15
N THR A 243 -8.57 34.22 -40.35
CA THR A 243 -8.13 33.00 -39.68
C THR A 243 -7.76 31.92 -40.70
N PRO A 244 -6.48 31.52 -40.79
CA PRO A 244 -6.06 30.45 -41.69
C PRO A 244 -6.83 29.16 -41.41
N SER A 245 -7.36 28.52 -42.46
CA SER A 245 -8.13 27.27 -42.35
C SER A 245 -7.38 26.16 -41.59
N GLY A 246 -6.06 26.04 -41.79
CA GLY A 246 -5.23 25.09 -41.05
C GLY A 246 -5.23 25.28 -39.53
N ARG A 247 -5.35 26.53 -39.04
CA ARG A 247 -5.46 26.83 -37.60
C ARG A 247 -6.81 26.41 -37.03
N LEU A 248 -7.87 26.48 -37.83
CA LEU A 248 -9.19 26.00 -37.44
C LEU A 248 -9.19 24.46 -37.35
N THR A 249 -8.61 23.79 -38.35
CA THR A 249 -8.48 22.33 -38.36
C THR A 249 -7.72 21.81 -37.14
N THR A 250 -6.57 22.41 -36.79
CA THR A 250 -5.79 21.97 -35.62
C THR A 250 -6.50 22.21 -34.29
N ARG A 251 -7.28 23.30 -34.16
CA ARG A 251 -8.10 23.55 -32.96
C ARG A 251 -9.28 22.58 -32.83
N VAL A 252 -9.94 22.24 -33.93
CA VAL A 252 -11.08 21.30 -33.94
C VAL A 252 -10.62 19.86 -33.67
N THR A 253 -9.38 19.51 -34.02
CA THR A 253 -8.86 18.16 -33.85
C THR A 253 -8.08 18.02 -32.54
N ASN A 254 -6.93 18.68 -32.44
CA ASN A 254 -5.96 18.48 -31.36
C ASN A 254 -6.40 19.10 -30.02
N ASP A 255 -6.94 20.33 -30.02
CA ASP A 255 -7.31 20.98 -28.75
C ASP A 255 -8.51 20.28 -28.10
N ILE A 256 -9.43 19.73 -28.89
CA ILE A 256 -10.58 18.97 -28.37
C ILE A 256 -10.13 17.63 -27.76
N GLU A 257 -9.17 16.94 -28.38
CA GLU A 257 -8.62 15.69 -27.82
C GLU A 257 -7.91 15.93 -26.49
N ALA A 258 -7.13 17.02 -26.38
CA ALA A 258 -6.50 17.39 -25.12
C ALA A 258 -7.53 17.66 -24.01
N LEU A 259 -8.68 18.26 -24.35
CA LEU A 259 -9.79 18.41 -23.40
C LEU A 259 -10.38 17.07 -22.98
N ALA A 260 -10.52 16.12 -23.90
CA ALA A 260 -11.02 14.77 -23.63
C ALA A 260 -10.18 14.00 -22.60
N ASP A 261 -8.86 14.03 -22.81
CA ASP A 261 -7.88 13.38 -21.93
C ASP A 261 -7.92 13.99 -20.53
N MET A 262 -8.12 15.31 -20.45
CA MET A 262 -8.27 15.99 -19.19
C MET A 262 -9.48 15.48 -18.39
N TYR A 263 -10.65 15.26 -19.01
CA TYR A 263 -11.84 14.74 -18.33
C TYR A 263 -11.71 13.25 -17.97
N SER A 264 -11.22 12.45 -18.90
CA SER A 264 -11.31 10.98 -18.82
C SER A 264 -10.13 10.38 -18.05
N GLN A 265 -9.02 11.10 -17.95
CA GLN A 265 -7.82 10.64 -17.27
C GLN A 265 -7.41 11.59 -16.15
N ALA A 266 -7.07 12.85 -16.45
CA ALA A 266 -6.41 13.71 -15.48
C ALA A 266 -7.27 14.00 -14.24
N LEU A 267 -8.50 14.46 -14.44
CA LEU A 267 -9.41 14.80 -13.33
C LEU A 267 -9.73 13.57 -12.47
N ILE A 268 -9.99 12.44 -13.13
CA ILE A 268 -10.38 11.20 -12.47
C ILE A 268 -9.21 10.61 -11.68
N ASN A 269 -8.00 10.66 -12.23
CA ASN A 269 -6.80 10.21 -11.53
C ASN A 269 -6.54 11.08 -10.30
N ILE A 270 -6.71 12.40 -10.38
CA ILE A 270 -6.58 13.29 -9.22
C ILE A 270 -7.56 12.88 -8.11
N VAL A 271 -8.82 12.62 -8.46
CA VAL A 271 -9.83 12.19 -7.48
C VAL A 271 -9.48 10.81 -6.91
N ARG A 272 -9.13 9.85 -7.76
CA ARG A 272 -8.71 8.49 -7.38
C ARG A 272 -7.52 8.52 -6.42
N ASP A 273 -6.47 9.25 -6.77
CA ASP A 273 -5.24 9.34 -5.98
C ASP A 273 -5.51 10.04 -4.66
N GLY A 274 -6.40 11.05 -4.64
CA GLY A 274 -6.90 11.66 -3.41
C GLY A 274 -7.59 10.64 -2.49
N PHE A 275 -8.52 9.84 -3.02
CA PHE A 275 -9.18 8.77 -2.25
C PHE A 275 -8.19 7.70 -1.76
N LEU A 276 -7.25 7.29 -2.61
CA LEU A 276 -6.23 6.31 -2.26
C LEU A 276 -5.34 6.83 -1.13
N LEU A 277 -4.88 8.08 -1.22
CA LEU A 277 -4.04 8.70 -0.21
C LEU A 277 -4.77 8.75 1.13
N VAL A 278 -5.99 9.30 1.16
CA VAL A 278 -6.79 9.37 2.39
C VAL A 278 -7.05 7.97 2.96
N GLY A 279 -7.46 7.01 2.13
CA GLY A 279 -7.76 5.65 2.56
C GLY A 279 -6.56 4.92 3.13
N VAL A 280 -5.41 4.98 2.46
CA VAL A 280 -4.16 4.38 2.93
C VAL A 280 -3.72 5.05 4.24
N THR A 281 -3.74 6.38 4.32
CA THR A 281 -3.36 7.10 5.54
C THR A 281 -4.22 6.69 6.74
N VAL A 282 -5.56 6.64 6.58
CA VAL A 282 -6.47 6.22 7.66
C VAL A 282 -6.16 4.80 8.13
N VAL A 283 -5.97 3.87 7.19
CA VAL A 283 -5.65 2.47 7.51
C VAL A 283 -4.31 2.38 8.21
N MET A 284 -3.28 3.07 7.71
CA MET A 284 -1.95 3.06 8.35
C MET A 284 -1.98 3.59 9.78
N PHE A 285 -2.66 4.70 10.03
CA PHE A 285 -2.86 5.22 11.38
C PHE A 285 -3.61 4.24 12.28
N SER A 286 -4.58 3.50 11.75
CA SER A 286 -5.30 2.46 12.49
C SER A 286 -4.40 1.26 12.84
N LEU A 287 -3.34 0.99 12.06
CA LEU A 287 -2.41 -0.10 12.33
C LEU A 287 -1.32 0.29 13.34
N ASN A 288 -0.65 1.43 13.12
CA ASN A 288 0.38 1.93 14.04
C ASN A 288 0.63 3.43 13.80
N ALA A 289 0.22 4.27 14.74
CA ALA A 289 0.37 5.72 14.63
C ALA A 289 1.83 6.19 14.63
N PHE A 290 2.70 5.56 15.43
CA PHE A 290 4.11 5.95 15.54
C PHE A 290 4.85 5.72 14.22
N LEU A 291 4.74 4.52 13.65
CA LEU A 291 5.38 4.20 12.37
C LEU A 291 4.81 5.04 11.23
N THR A 292 3.50 5.32 11.27
CA THR A 292 2.85 6.19 10.29
C THR A 292 3.41 7.62 10.35
N TRP A 293 3.61 8.19 11.54
CA TRP A 293 4.24 9.51 11.67
C TRP A 293 5.67 9.56 11.12
N VAL A 294 6.47 8.52 11.36
CA VAL A 294 7.82 8.40 10.77
C VAL A 294 7.72 8.43 9.24
N LEU A 295 6.78 7.69 8.65
CA LEU A 295 6.57 7.69 7.21
C LEU A 295 6.04 9.03 6.68
N MET A 296 5.16 9.71 7.42
CA MET A 296 4.65 11.04 7.05
C MET A 296 5.75 12.11 7.06
N ALA A 297 6.73 12.00 7.95
CA ALA A 297 7.90 12.87 7.95
C ALA A 297 8.74 12.66 6.67
N VAL A 298 8.98 11.41 6.28
CA VAL A 298 9.67 11.07 5.02
C VAL A 298 8.88 11.57 3.80
N LEU A 299 7.56 11.36 3.78
CA LEU A 299 6.69 11.85 2.70
C LEU A 299 6.77 13.37 2.57
N THR A 300 6.77 14.10 3.68
CA THR A 300 6.89 15.56 3.70
C THR A 300 8.21 16.00 3.09
N ALA A 301 9.33 15.36 3.45
CA ALA A 301 10.63 15.64 2.85
C ALA A 301 10.63 15.42 1.32
N VAL A 302 10.00 14.33 0.84
CA VAL A 302 9.86 14.05 -0.59
C VAL A 302 9.01 15.11 -1.30
N VAL A 303 7.92 15.57 -0.68
CA VAL A 303 7.06 16.62 -1.25
C VAL A 303 7.81 17.94 -1.37
N VAL A 304 8.56 18.33 -0.33
CA VAL A 304 9.38 19.56 -0.36
C VAL A 304 10.44 19.46 -1.44
N LEU A 305 11.16 18.34 -1.52
CA LEU A 305 12.17 18.12 -2.56
C LEU A 305 11.54 18.22 -3.95
N THR A 306 10.43 17.53 -4.18
CA THR A 306 9.71 17.58 -5.46
C THR A 306 9.25 18.99 -5.80
N ALA A 307 8.77 19.76 -4.83
CA ALA A 307 8.35 21.15 -5.04
C ALA A 307 9.51 22.05 -5.47
N VAL A 308 10.68 21.92 -4.85
CA VAL A 308 11.90 22.66 -5.21
C VAL A 308 12.36 22.29 -6.62
N PHE A 309 12.46 20.99 -6.94
CA PHE A 309 12.87 20.53 -8.26
C PHE A 309 11.89 20.94 -9.37
N ARG A 310 10.58 20.96 -9.09
CA ARG A 310 9.54 21.39 -10.03
C ARG A 310 9.78 22.81 -10.56
N VAL A 311 10.26 23.73 -9.72
CA VAL A 311 10.54 25.11 -10.14
C VAL A 311 11.65 25.15 -11.19
N SER A 312 12.73 24.40 -10.97
CA SER A 312 13.87 24.32 -11.90
C SER A 312 13.45 23.70 -13.25
N ILE A 313 12.74 22.56 -13.19
CA ILE A 313 12.24 21.86 -14.39
C ILE A 313 11.32 22.77 -15.22
N ARG A 314 10.44 23.53 -14.58
CA ARG A 314 9.54 24.47 -15.30
C ARG A 314 10.33 25.55 -16.05
N ASN A 315 11.39 26.08 -15.45
CA ASN A 315 12.23 27.08 -16.11
C ASN A 315 12.99 26.48 -17.29
N ALA A 316 13.55 25.27 -17.15
CA ALA A 316 14.22 24.56 -18.23
C ALA A 316 13.26 24.28 -19.41
N HIS A 317 12.03 23.83 -19.15
CA HIS A 317 11.02 23.62 -20.18
C HIS A 317 10.65 24.91 -20.92
N ARG A 318 10.53 26.04 -20.22
CA ARG A 318 10.28 27.34 -20.85
C ARG A 318 11.39 27.69 -21.83
N VAL A 319 12.65 27.60 -21.40
CA VAL A 319 13.83 27.89 -22.26
C VAL A 319 13.88 26.95 -23.47
N ALA A 320 13.65 25.65 -23.27
CA ALA A 320 13.62 24.67 -24.35
C ALA A 320 12.55 25.00 -25.40
N ARG A 321 11.36 25.43 -24.96
CA ARG A 321 10.26 25.81 -25.85
C ARG A 321 10.56 27.07 -26.65
N THR A 322 11.21 28.07 -26.05
CA THR A 322 11.67 29.27 -26.77
C THR A 322 12.73 28.93 -27.82
N CYS A 323 13.65 28.02 -27.50
CA CYS A 323 14.67 27.56 -28.45
C CYS A 323 14.04 26.83 -29.65
N LEU A 324 13.10 25.90 -29.38
CA LEU A 324 12.33 25.21 -30.43
C LEU A 324 11.54 26.19 -31.31
N SER A 325 10.93 27.22 -30.72
CA SER A 325 10.21 28.23 -31.50
C SER A 325 11.13 29.02 -32.43
N ARG A 326 12.38 29.28 -32.02
CA ARG A 326 13.37 29.96 -32.88
C ARG A 326 13.85 29.06 -34.01
N ILE A 327 14.09 27.77 -33.75
CA ILE A 327 14.49 26.81 -34.78
C ILE A 327 13.39 26.68 -35.85
N ASN A 328 12.13 26.57 -35.43
CA ASN A 328 10.99 26.46 -36.34
C ASN A 328 10.63 27.77 -37.06
N SER A 329 11.32 28.88 -36.75
CA SER A 329 11.09 30.20 -37.38
C SER A 329 12.05 30.52 -38.54
N PHE A 330 13.02 29.63 -38.80
CA PHE A 330 13.88 29.64 -39.99
C PHE A 330 13.41 28.58 -40.99
#